data_AF-A0A926Y1B1-F1
#
_entry.id   AF-A0A926Y1B1-F1
#
_cell.length_a   1.000
_cell.length_b   1.000
_cell.length_c   1.000
_cell.angle_alpha   90.00
_cell.angle_beta   90.00
_cell.angle_gamma   90.00
#
_symmetry.space_group_name_H-M   'P 1'
#
loop_
_entity.id
_entity.type
_entity.pdbx_description
1 polymer ?
#
loop_
_entity_poly.entity_id
_entity_poly.type
_entity_poly.pdbx_seq_one_letter_code
_entity_poly.pdbx_strand_id
1 'polypeptide(L)'
;MLFSNPVLFELPALPRVAKFIRTKLRDPTTGTPQPMLLDPQATGPGLFLWAMCQNHKEALFACWAERPGSKSRGKSQRIYYPEKVYTDRIGVGISEFHYTRHQYLLNYIELGVWHNWVEFMMQNELVQFCEQARDTPPMSRIKTWCDRYDFSEDDFSEAALKQMYLRYRKQIGANGFAPEVSSTFQFIPIPLAA
;
A
#
# COMPACT_ATOMS: atom_id res chain seq x y z
N MET A 1 25.86 -18.65 -1.26
CA MET A 1 25.54 -17.69 -2.35
C MET A 1 25.13 -16.40 -1.68
N LEU A 2 25.88 -15.32 -1.86
CA LEU A 2 25.59 -14.00 -1.28
C LEU A 2 24.64 -13.27 -2.22
N PHE A 3 23.39 -13.05 -1.79
CA PHE A 3 22.38 -12.29 -2.53
C PHE A 3 22.64 -10.79 -2.30
N SER A 4 23.48 -10.17 -3.13
CA SER A 4 23.91 -8.77 -2.91
C SER A 4 23.08 -7.70 -3.61
N ASN A 5 22.22 -8.06 -4.57
CA ASN A 5 21.45 -7.09 -5.36
C ASN A 5 19.94 -7.28 -5.17
N PRO A 6 19.17 -6.21 -4.91
CA PRO A 6 17.72 -6.29 -4.77
C PRO A 6 17.07 -6.67 -6.11
N VAL A 7 16.03 -7.50 -6.05
CA VAL A 7 15.21 -7.83 -7.23
C VAL A 7 14.10 -6.79 -7.36
N LEU A 8 14.09 -6.07 -8.49
CA LEU A 8 13.07 -5.05 -8.79
C LEU A 8 11.85 -5.67 -9.48
N PHE A 9 10.65 -5.25 -9.07
CA PHE A 9 9.38 -5.59 -9.72
C PHE A 9 8.33 -4.49 -9.49
N GLU A 10 7.18 -4.64 -10.14
CA GLU A 10 6.04 -3.75 -9.98
C GLU A 10 4.93 -4.42 -9.18
N LEU A 11 4.43 -3.72 -8.15
CA LEU A 11 3.27 -4.14 -7.36
C LEU A 11 2.01 -3.40 -7.84
N PRO A 12 0.92 -4.10 -8.21
CA PRO A 12 -0.35 -3.46 -8.52
C PRO A 12 -0.95 -2.85 -7.25
N ALA A 13 -1.35 -1.59 -7.31
CA ALA A 13 -1.82 -0.85 -6.16
C ALA A 13 -3.09 -0.03 -6.44
N LEU A 14 -3.84 0.26 -5.37
CA LEU A 14 -4.92 1.25 -5.42
C LEU A 14 -4.32 2.63 -5.75
N PRO A 15 -4.97 3.45 -6.59
CA PRO A 15 -4.43 4.75 -6.98
C PRO A 15 -4.02 5.64 -5.79
N ARG A 16 -4.90 5.79 -4.80
CA ARG A 16 -4.61 6.49 -3.54
C ARG A 16 -3.40 5.95 -2.77
N VAL A 17 -3.21 4.62 -2.73
CA VAL A 17 -2.07 3.99 -2.06
C VAL A 17 -0.78 4.24 -2.85
N ALA A 18 -0.84 4.17 -4.18
CA ALA A 18 0.28 4.51 -5.04
C ALA A 18 0.70 5.97 -4.89
N LYS A 19 -0.25 6.90 -4.91
CA LYS A 19 -0.01 8.35 -4.69
C LYS A 19 0.63 8.64 -3.34
N PHE A 20 0.12 8.02 -2.27
CA PHE A 20 0.70 8.14 -0.93
C PHE A 20 2.16 7.66 -0.90
N ILE A 21 2.41 6.43 -1.36
CA ILE A 21 3.74 5.82 -1.33
C ILE A 21 4.72 6.57 -2.23
N ARG A 22 4.33 6.94 -3.45
CA ARG A 22 5.19 7.71 -4.37
C ARG A 22 5.64 9.02 -3.76
N THR A 23 4.76 9.71 -3.03
CA THR A 23 5.09 10.97 -2.35
C THR A 23 6.11 10.76 -1.22
N LYS A 24 6.03 9.62 -0.50
CA LYS A 24 7.00 9.23 0.54
C LYS A 24 8.36 8.81 -0.01
N LEU A 25 8.37 8.25 -1.22
CA LEU A 25 9.57 7.72 -1.89
C LEU A 25 10.19 8.70 -2.89
N ARG A 26 9.85 9.99 -2.83
CA ARG A 26 10.53 10.99 -3.67
C ARG A 26 11.93 11.24 -3.14
N ASP A 27 12.89 11.29 -4.05
CA ASP A 27 14.21 11.82 -3.74
C ASP A 27 14.06 13.29 -3.30
N PRO A 28 14.54 13.68 -2.11
CA PRO A 28 14.41 15.05 -1.62
C PRO A 28 15.21 16.07 -2.44
N THR A 29 16.22 15.62 -3.20
CA THR A 29 17.10 16.46 -4.01
C THR A 29 16.59 16.60 -5.44
N THR A 30 16.16 15.50 -6.07
CA THR A 30 15.75 15.50 -7.49
C THR A 30 14.24 15.51 -7.69
N GLY A 31 13.45 15.22 -6.65
CA GLY A 31 12.00 15.13 -6.70
C GLY A 31 11.47 13.91 -7.47
N THR A 32 12.36 13.05 -7.99
CA THR A 32 12.00 11.88 -8.79
C THR A 32 11.49 10.75 -7.90
N PRO A 33 10.46 9.99 -8.34
CA PRO A 33 9.98 8.83 -7.60
C PRO A 33 11.03 7.72 -7.59
N GLN A 34 11.35 7.18 -6.41
CA GLN A 34 12.26 6.05 -6.24
C GLN A 34 11.47 4.77 -5.93
N PRO A 35 11.98 3.58 -6.33
CA PRO A 35 11.36 2.33 -5.91
C PRO A 35 11.59 2.10 -4.42
N MET A 36 10.66 1.38 -3.80
CA MET A 36 10.73 1.00 -2.39
C MET A 36 11.76 -0.12 -2.19
N LEU A 37 12.65 -0.01 -1.20
CA LEU A 37 13.52 -1.12 -0.78
C LEU A 37 12.89 -1.88 0.39
N LEU A 38 12.83 -3.20 0.26
CA LEU A 38 12.45 -4.10 1.34
C LEU A 38 13.62 -5.03 1.66
N ASP A 39 14.02 -5.05 2.92
CA ASP A 39 15.05 -5.92 3.44
C ASP A 39 14.64 -6.41 4.85
N PRO A 40 15.36 -7.37 5.45
CA PRO A 40 15.05 -7.85 6.80
C PRO A 40 15.15 -6.77 7.89
N GLN A 41 15.81 -5.65 7.63
CA GLN A 41 16.00 -4.52 8.55
C GLN A 41 14.96 -3.41 8.33
N ALA A 42 14.11 -3.53 7.30
CA ALA A 42 13.01 -2.62 7.08
C ALA A 42 12.12 -2.58 8.32
N THR A 43 11.47 -1.45 8.53
CA THR A 43 10.51 -1.29 9.63
C THR A 43 9.11 -1.10 9.09
N GLY A 44 8.13 -1.41 9.93
CA GLY A 44 6.75 -1.09 9.67
C GLY A 44 6.18 -1.72 8.38
N PRO A 45 5.71 -0.94 7.38
CA PRO A 45 5.00 -1.46 6.22
C PRO A 45 5.95 -2.13 5.25
N GLY A 46 7.21 -1.66 5.20
CA GLY A 46 8.27 -2.29 4.46
C GLY A 46 8.61 -3.66 5.03
N LEU A 47 8.70 -3.77 6.36
CA LEU A 47 8.89 -5.07 7.03
C LEU A 47 7.73 -6.02 6.78
N PHE A 48 6.50 -5.52 6.90
CA PHE A 48 5.30 -6.33 6.68
C PHE A 48 5.26 -6.87 5.25
N LEU A 49 5.55 -6.01 4.27
CA LEU A 49 5.62 -6.39 2.87
C LEU A 49 6.79 -7.35 2.60
N TRP A 50 7.97 -7.10 3.18
CA TRP A 50 9.11 -8.00 3.10
C TRP A 50 8.74 -9.40 3.63
N ALA A 51 8.17 -9.48 4.83
CA ALA A 51 7.78 -10.73 5.48
C ALA A 51 6.74 -11.51 4.66
N MET A 52 5.73 -10.82 4.10
CA MET A 52 4.77 -11.46 3.18
C MET A 52 5.44 -12.01 1.92
N CYS A 53 6.47 -11.31 1.41
CA CYS A 53 7.22 -11.76 0.24
C CYS A 53 8.14 -12.96 0.51
N GLN A 54 8.58 -13.15 1.76
CA GLN A 54 9.40 -14.30 2.17
C GLN A 54 8.57 -15.56 2.47
N ASN A 55 7.26 -15.42 2.70
CA ASN A 55 6.43 -16.56 3.09
C ASN A 55 6.29 -17.58 1.94
N HIS A 56 6.46 -18.87 2.25
CA HIS A 56 6.34 -19.92 1.25
C HIS A 56 4.88 -20.04 0.82
N LYS A 57 4.62 -19.81 -0.47
CA LYS A 57 3.26 -19.83 -1.01
C LYS A 57 2.84 -21.26 -1.29
N GLU A 58 2.12 -21.86 -0.35
CA GLU A 58 1.29 -23.01 -0.68
C GLU A 58 0.21 -22.52 -1.66
N ALA A 59 0.18 -23.12 -2.84
CA ALA A 59 -0.58 -22.63 -4.00
C ALA A 59 -2.02 -22.21 -3.66
N LEU A 60 -2.26 -20.90 -3.51
CA LEU A 60 -3.60 -20.31 -3.49
C LEU A 60 -4.11 -20.08 -4.92
N PHE A 61 -4.04 -21.14 -5.71
CA PHE A 61 -4.84 -21.33 -6.90
C PHE A 61 -6.18 -22.00 -6.52
N ALA A 62 -6.84 -21.52 -5.46
CA ALA A 62 -8.12 -22.05 -4.98
C ALA A 62 -9.29 -21.83 -5.98
N CYS A 63 -9.02 -21.22 -7.13
CA CYS A 63 -9.92 -21.15 -8.28
C CYS A 63 -9.36 -21.78 -9.56
N TRP A 64 -8.21 -22.48 -9.51
CA TRP A 64 -7.58 -23.08 -10.70
C TRP A 64 -7.72 -24.60 -10.79
N ALA A 65 -8.11 -25.26 -9.69
CA ALA A 65 -8.60 -26.62 -9.79
C ALA A 65 -10.10 -26.58 -10.08
N GLU A 66 -10.47 -26.81 -11.34
CA GLU A 66 -11.80 -27.33 -11.65
C GLU A 66 -12.05 -28.51 -10.71
N ARG A 67 -13.03 -28.38 -9.81
CA ARG A 67 -13.45 -29.50 -8.96
C ARG A 67 -13.71 -30.71 -9.87
N PRO A 68 -13.13 -31.90 -9.60
CA PRO A 68 -13.44 -33.09 -10.38
C PRO A 68 -14.95 -33.36 -10.28
N GLY A 69 -15.67 -33.11 -11.37
CA GLY A 69 -17.14 -33.21 -11.43
C GLY A 69 -17.90 -31.90 -11.72
N SER A 70 -17.24 -30.75 -11.80
CA SER A 70 -17.88 -29.49 -12.22
C SER A 70 -18.12 -29.45 -13.74
N LYS A 71 -19.20 -30.08 -14.20
CA LYS A 71 -19.76 -29.82 -15.53
C LYS A 71 -20.47 -28.46 -15.54
N SER A 72 -19.70 -27.38 -15.57
CA SER A 72 -20.25 -26.06 -15.93
C SER A 72 -20.02 -25.83 -17.43
N ARG A 73 -21.11 -25.94 -18.18
CA ARG A 73 -21.19 -25.64 -19.62
C ARG A 73 -20.56 -24.29 -19.93
N GLY A 74 -19.83 -24.26 -21.04
CA GLY A 74 -19.13 -23.09 -21.58
C GLY A 74 -19.90 -21.78 -21.39
N LYS A 75 -19.25 -20.88 -20.66
CA LYS A 75 -19.35 -19.41 -20.75
C LYS A 75 -18.22 -18.89 -19.87
N SER A 76 -17.15 -18.42 -20.51
CA SER A 76 -16.14 -17.51 -19.96
C SER A 76 -15.96 -17.63 -18.45
N GLN A 77 -15.04 -18.50 -17.99
CA GLN A 77 -14.48 -18.31 -16.66
C GLN A 77 -13.87 -16.91 -16.66
N ARG A 78 -14.59 -15.94 -16.06
CA ARG A 78 -14.06 -14.61 -15.85
C ARG A 78 -12.89 -14.78 -14.90
N ILE A 79 -11.69 -14.77 -15.46
CA ILE A 79 -10.53 -14.33 -14.73
C ILE A 79 -10.91 -12.93 -14.25
N TYR A 80 -11.24 -12.79 -12.96
CA TYR A 80 -11.34 -11.49 -12.34
C TYR A 80 -9.91 -10.98 -12.20
N TYR A 81 -9.31 -10.58 -13.32
CA TYR A 81 -8.20 -9.66 -13.28
C TYR A 81 -8.71 -8.42 -12.55
N PRO A 82 -8.07 -7.96 -11.48
CA PRO A 82 -8.42 -6.70 -10.84
C PRO A 82 -7.93 -5.52 -11.70
N GLU A 83 -8.03 -5.62 -13.03
CA GLU A 83 -7.67 -4.57 -14.00
C GLU A 83 -8.45 -3.27 -13.75
N LYS A 84 -9.58 -3.31 -13.02
CA LYS A 84 -10.38 -2.11 -12.74
C LYS A 84 -10.11 -1.45 -11.40
N VAL A 85 -9.45 -2.11 -10.46
CA VAL A 85 -9.31 -1.60 -9.07
C VAL A 85 -7.86 -1.27 -8.72
N TYR A 86 -6.92 -2.13 -9.13
CA TYR A 86 -5.48 -1.91 -8.91
C TYR A 86 -4.82 -1.49 -10.23
N THR A 87 -5.18 -0.29 -10.69
CA THR A 87 -4.76 0.23 -12.00
C THR A 87 -3.35 0.83 -11.98
N ASP A 88 -2.87 1.20 -10.79
CA ASP A 88 -1.58 1.84 -10.62
C ASP A 88 -0.49 0.83 -10.24
N ARG A 89 0.78 1.19 -10.49
CA ARG A 89 1.93 0.33 -10.16
C ARG A 89 2.98 1.08 -9.34
N ILE A 90 3.56 0.38 -8.38
CA ILE A 90 4.64 0.87 -7.51
C ILE A 90 5.87 -0.02 -7.73
N GLY A 91 7.03 0.59 -7.98
CA GLY A 91 8.29 -0.13 -8.06
C GLY A 91 8.76 -0.58 -6.68
N VAL A 92 9.12 -1.85 -6.54
CA VAL A 92 9.58 -2.47 -5.30
C VAL A 92 10.84 -3.28 -5.58
N GLY A 93 11.89 -3.04 -4.81
CA GLY A 93 13.08 -3.87 -4.75
C GLY A 93 13.13 -4.66 -3.44
N ILE A 94 13.48 -5.93 -3.53
CA ILE A 94 13.58 -6.81 -2.37
C ILE A 94 14.95 -7.45 -2.29
N SER A 95 15.63 -7.27 -1.16
CA SER A 95 16.89 -7.92 -0.83
C SER A 95 16.68 -9.38 -0.44
N GLU A 96 17.67 -10.23 -0.72
CA GLU A 96 17.70 -11.66 -0.34
C GLU A 96 16.63 -12.55 -0.98
N PHE A 97 16.16 -12.20 -2.18
CA PHE A 97 15.12 -12.95 -2.91
C PHE A 97 15.67 -14.16 -3.70
N HIS A 98 15.09 -15.37 -3.51
CA HIS A 98 15.58 -16.64 -4.09
C HIS A 98 14.76 -17.17 -5.31
N TYR A 99 15.32 -18.13 -6.06
CA TYR A 99 15.30 -18.29 -7.53
C TYR A 99 14.05 -18.74 -8.34
N THR A 100 12.83 -18.93 -7.82
CA THR A 100 11.69 -19.24 -8.74
C THR A 100 11.09 -18.02 -9.44
N ARG A 101 11.60 -16.81 -9.15
CA ARG A 101 11.51 -15.47 -9.78
C ARG A 101 10.19 -14.94 -10.37
N HIS A 102 9.13 -15.74 -10.52
CA HIS A 102 7.90 -15.34 -11.20
C HIS A 102 6.59 -15.88 -10.60
N GLN A 103 6.58 -16.62 -9.49
CA GLN A 103 5.32 -17.09 -8.89
C GLN A 103 4.77 -16.10 -7.84
N TYR A 104 4.36 -14.93 -8.35
CA TYR A 104 3.37 -13.99 -7.79
C TYR A 104 3.53 -13.59 -6.30
N LEU A 105 4.39 -12.59 -6.07
CA LEU A 105 4.80 -12.03 -4.78
C LEU A 105 3.69 -11.73 -3.77
N LEU A 106 2.49 -11.31 -4.19
CA LEU A 106 1.29 -11.27 -3.35
C LEU A 106 0.10 -11.85 -4.12
N ASN A 107 -0.68 -12.70 -3.48
CA ASN A 107 -2.01 -13.06 -3.98
C ASN A 107 -3.01 -11.92 -3.69
N TYR A 108 -4.23 -12.00 -4.22
CA TYR A 108 -5.23 -10.95 -4.07
C TYR A 108 -5.57 -10.61 -2.61
N ILE A 109 -5.59 -11.61 -1.73
CA ILE A 109 -5.90 -11.44 -0.30
C ILE A 109 -4.75 -10.73 0.39
N GLU A 110 -3.51 -11.20 0.19
CA GLU A 110 -2.29 -10.58 0.73
C GLU A 110 -2.17 -9.12 0.27
N LEU A 111 -2.48 -8.87 -1.01
CA LEU A 111 -2.52 -7.52 -1.56
C LEU A 111 -3.59 -6.67 -0.87
N GLY A 112 -4.79 -7.19 -0.63
CA GLY A 112 -5.84 -6.50 0.10
C GLY A 112 -5.44 -6.17 1.56
N VAL A 113 -4.79 -7.11 2.25
CA VAL A 113 -4.29 -6.89 3.61
C VAL A 113 -3.23 -5.79 3.63
N TRP A 114 -2.28 -5.82 2.69
CA TRP A 114 -1.27 -4.78 2.56
C TRP A 114 -1.89 -3.40 2.31
N HIS A 115 -2.87 -3.30 1.41
CA HIS A 115 -3.57 -2.05 1.14
C HIS A 115 -4.30 -1.51 2.38
N ASN A 116 -5.04 -2.36 3.09
CA ASN A 116 -5.74 -1.97 4.32
C ASN A 116 -4.75 -1.44 5.38
N TRP A 117 -3.56 -2.05 5.46
CA TRP A 117 -2.51 -1.59 6.35
C TRP A 117 -1.97 -0.22 5.95
N VAL A 118 -1.75 0.02 4.65
CA VAL A 118 -1.31 1.33 4.17
C VAL A 118 -2.38 2.40 4.40
N GLU A 119 -3.64 2.09 4.11
CA GLU A 119 -4.76 3.00 4.37
C GLU A 119 -4.90 3.35 5.86
N PHE A 120 -4.72 2.37 6.74
CA PHE A 120 -4.69 2.60 8.18
C PHE A 120 -3.62 3.64 8.55
N MET A 121 -2.41 3.55 7.98
CA MET A 121 -1.39 4.56 8.21
C MET A 121 -1.77 5.93 7.62
N MET A 122 -2.34 5.96 6.42
CA MET A 122 -2.79 7.21 5.79
C MET A 122 -3.81 7.94 6.69
N GLN A 123 -4.77 7.20 7.25
CA GLN A 123 -5.78 7.75 8.17
C GLN A 123 -5.14 8.31 9.45
N ASN A 124 -4.21 7.56 10.04
CA ASN A 124 -3.50 8.00 11.24
C ASN A 124 -2.58 9.21 10.96
N GLU A 125 -1.94 9.26 9.79
CA GLU A 125 -1.15 10.42 9.37
C GLU A 125 -2.02 11.65 9.12
N LEU A 126 -3.19 11.52 8.50
CA LEU A 126 -4.15 12.61 8.37
C LEU A 126 -4.54 13.17 9.75
N VAL A 127 -4.79 12.29 10.72
CA VAL A 127 -5.07 12.70 12.10
C VAL A 127 -3.90 13.50 12.66
N GLN A 128 -2.66 12.97 12.61
CA GLN A 128 -1.48 13.70 13.09
C GLN A 128 -1.32 15.06 12.40
N PHE A 129 -1.46 15.10 11.08
CA PHE A 129 -1.36 16.32 10.28
C PHE A 129 -2.39 17.35 10.72
N CYS A 130 -3.63 16.91 10.96
CA CYS A 130 -4.68 17.79 11.45
C CYS A 130 -4.37 18.30 12.86
N GLU A 131 -3.91 17.43 13.75
CA GLU A 131 -3.61 17.78 15.15
C GLU A 131 -2.41 18.73 15.31
N GLN A 132 -1.51 18.81 14.34
CA GLN A 132 -0.39 19.76 14.34
C GLN A 132 -0.81 21.21 14.06
N ALA A 133 -1.97 21.44 13.43
CA ALA A 133 -2.45 22.77 13.03
C ALA A 133 -3.87 23.06 13.55
N ARG A 134 -4.10 22.82 14.85
CA ARG A 134 -5.45 22.92 15.46
C ARG A 134 -6.14 24.27 15.28
N ASP A 135 -5.38 25.35 15.14
CA ASP A 135 -5.90 26.71 14.96
C ASP A 135 -6.55 26.94 13.60
N THR A 136 -6.28 26.06 12.63
CA THR A 136 -6.88 26.13 11.29
C THR A 136 -8.19 25.32 11.23
N PRO A 137 -9.22 25.77 10.50
CA PRO A 137 -10.43 24.99 10.30
C PRO A 137 -10.15 23.57 9.75
N PRO A 138 -10.83 22.51 10.23
CA PRO A 138 -10.56 21.13 9.82
C PRO A 138 -10.58 20.90 8.31
N MET A 139 -11.53 21.52 7.60
CA MET A 139 -11.64 21.35 6.14
C MET A 139 -10.42 21.89 5.40
N SER A 140 -9.88 23.04 5.83
CA SER A 140 -8.69 23.59 5.19
C SER A 140 -7.49 22.67 5.39
N ARG A 141 -7.34 22.06 6.57
CA ARG A 141 -6.28 21.08 6.85
C ARG A 141 -6.42 19.82 6.01
N ILE A 142 -7.63 19.28 5.93
CA ILE A 142 -7.93 18.07 5.14
C ILE A 142 -7.64 18.34 3.66
N LYS A 143 -8.08 19.47 3.14
CA LYS A 143 -7.78 19.88 1.76
C LYS A 143 -6.28 19.96 1.52
N THR A 144 -5.53 20.66 2.38
CA THR A 144 -4.06 20.74 2.27
C THR A 144 -3.41 19.36 2.32
N TRP A 145 -3.94 18.42 3.11
CA TRP A 145 -3.45 17.05 3.15
C TRP A 145 -3.77 16.29 1.86
N CYS A 146 -4.98 16.43 1.29
CA CYS A 146 -5.33 15.84 0.00
C CYS A 146 -4.46 16.40 -1.13
N ASP A 147 -4.27 17.72 -1.17
CA ASP A 147 -3.43 18.42 -2.15
C ASP A 147 -1.97 17.93 -2.08
N ARG A 148 -1.47 17.65 -0.87
CA ARG A 148 -0.10 17.12 -0.66
C ARG A 148 0.15 15.80 -1.39
N TYR A 149 -0.88 14.96 -1.48
CA TYR A 149 -0.80 13.64 -2.08
C TYR A 149 -1.50 13.55 -3.44
N ASP A 150 -2.01 14.68 -3.96
CA ASP A 150 -2.75 14.76 -5.22
C ASP A 150 -3.96 13.80 -5.24
N PHE A 151 -4.69 13.65 -4.12
CA PHE A 151 -5.88 12.79 -4.08
C PHE A 151 -7.06 13.43 -4.82
N SER A 152 -7.72 12.64 -5.68
CA SER A 152 -9.00 13.03 -6.26
C SER A 152 -10.16 12.66 -5.34
N GLU A 153 -11.37 13.16 -5.63
CA GLU A 153 -12.58 12.75 -4.90
C GLU A 153 -12.88 11.24 -5.04
N ASP A 154 -12.41 10.60 -6.11
CA ASP A 154 -12.52 9.14 -6.30
C ASP A 154 -11.51 8.35 -5.44
N ASP A 155 -10.40 8.98 -5.05
CA ASP A 155 -9.40 8.40 -4.14
C ASP A 155 -9.88 8.50 -2.69
N PHE A 156 -10.14 9.72 -2.25
CA PHE A 156 -10.69 10.05 -0.94
C PHE A 156 -11.54 11.31 -1.05
N SER A 157 -12.82 11.18 -0.71
CA SER A 157 -13.65 12.37 -0.57
C SER A 157 -13.26 13.16 0.67
N GLU A 158 -13.04 14.47 0.53
CA GLU A 158 -12.76 15.36 1.66
C GLU A 158 -13.86 15.28 2.74
N ALA A 159 -15.11 15.08 2.32
CA ALA A 159 -16.24 14.92 3.23
C ALA A 159 -16.12 13.64 4.09
N ALA A 160 -15.67 12.54 3.49
CA ALA A 160 -15.44 11.29 4.20
C ALA A 160 -14.29 11.41 5.19
N LEU A 161 -13.18 12.05 4.78
CA LEU A 161 -12.03 12.34 5.64
C LEU A 161 -12.40 13.26 6.81
N LYS A 162 -13.26 14.26 6.58
CA LYS A 162 -13.79 15.12 7.64
C LYS A 162 -14.59 14.33 8.66
N GLN A 163 -15.49 13.47 8.22
CA GLN A 163 -16.28 12.65 9.13
C GLN A 163 -15.38 11.71 9.95
N MET A 164 -14.39 11.10 9.31
CA MET A 164 -13.39 10.27 9.99
C MET A 164 -12.65 11.06 11.07
N TYR A 165 -12.11 12.24 10.74
CA TYR A 165 -11.38 13.08 11.69
C TYR A 165 -12.27 13.57 12.85
N LEU A 166 -13.52 13.96 12.59
CA LEU A 166 -14.46 14.37 13.64
C LEU A 166 -14.85 13.22 14.56
N ARG A 167 -14.99 11.99 14.03
CA ARG A 167 -15.24 10.79 14.84
C ARG A 167 -14.05 10.48 15.74
N TYR A 168 -12.82 10.58 15.21
CA TYR A 168 -11.60 10.48 16.01
C TYR A 168 -11.61 11.50 17.17
N ARG A 169 -11.86 12.79 16.89
CA ARG A 169 -11.89 13.85 17.93
C ARG A 169 -12.95 13.63 19.01
N LYS A 170 -14.08 13.02 18.65
CA LYS A 170 -15.15 12.69 19.58
C LYS A 170 -14.95 11.34 20.28
N GLN A 171 -13.83 10.65 20.02
CA GLN A 171 -13.54 9.31 20.52
C GLN A 171 -14.65 8.29 20.17
N ILE A 172 -15.32 8.48 19.03
CA ILE A 172 -16.37 7.59 18.54
C ILE A 172 -15.72 6.59 17.58
N GLY A 173 -15.26 5.46 18.11
CA GLY A 173 -14.48 4.48 17.34
C GLY A 173 -15.06 3.07 17.30
N ALA A 174 -15.40 2.61 16.10
CA ALA A 174 -15.42 1.19 15.70
C ALA A 174 -14.13 0.78 14.95
N ASN A 175 -13.28 1.76 14.58
CA ASN A 175 -11.96 1.53 14.00
C ASN A 175 -10.90 1.91 15.04
N GLY A 176 -9.91 1.05 15.26
CA GLY A 176 -8.73 1.42 16.04
C GLY A 176 -7.99 2.53 15.32
N PHE A 177 -7.81 3.68 15.95
CA PHE A 177 -6.82 4.66 15.52
C PHE A 177 -5.62 4.50 16.41
N ALA A 178 -4.42 4.57 15.83
CA ALA A 178 -3.18 4.60 16.58
C ALA A 178 -2.27 5.67 15.96
N PRO A 179 -2.58 6.97 16.14
CA PRO A 179 -1.82 8.04 15.51
C PRO A 179 -0.34 7.99 15.86
N GLU A 180 0.02 7.56 17.07
CA GLU A 180 1.41 7.37 17.52
C GLU A 180 2.23 6.41 16.62
N VAL A 181 1.55 5.50 15.92
CA VAL A 181 2.16 4.52 15.02
C VAL A 181 2.66 5.22 13.76
N SER A 182 1.98 6.24 13.22
CA SER A 182 2.35 6.85 11.93
C SER A 182 3.74 7.45 11.87
N SER A 183 4.28 7.96 12.99
CA SER A 183 5.62 8.56 13.01
C SER A 183 6.76 7.55 12.91
N THR A 184 6.47 6.26 13.11
CA THR A 184 7.48 5.20 13.29
C THR A 184 7.66 4.33 12.04
N PHE A 185 6.81 4.53 11.02
CA PHE A 185 6.66 3.61 9.89
C PHE A 185 7.08 4.34 8.61
N GLN A 186 8.27 4.00 8.08
CA GLN A 186 8.85 4.68 6.92
C GLN A 186 9.07 3.71 5.77
N PHE A 187 8.79 4.18 4.55
CA PHE A 187 9.20 3.51 3.32
C PHE A 187 10.60 3.99 2.97
N ILE A 188 11.52 3.06 2.72
CA ILE A 188 12.91 3.37 2.41
C ILE A 188 13.07 3.35 0.89
N PRO A 189 13.61 4.40 0.26
CA PRO A 189 13.85 4.38 -1.18
C PRO A 189 15.14 3.64 -1.55
N ILE A 190 15.20 3.09 -2.76
CA ILE A 190 16.43 2.62 -3.39
C ILE A 190 17.02 3.75 -4.23
N PRO A 191 18.28 4.16 -4.00
CA PRO A 191 18.99 4.99 -4.97
C PRO A 191 19.19 4.15 -6.24
N LEU A 192 18.50 4.51 -7.32
CA LEU A 192 18.80 3.96 -8.63
C LEU A 192 20.19 4.48 -9.02
N ALA A 193 21.16 3.57 -9.17
CA ALA A 193 22.46 3.94 -9.73
C ALA A 193 22.24 4.54 -11.12
N ALA A 194 22.85 5.69 -11.38
CA ALA A 194 22.80 6.39 -12.66
C ALA A 194 23.44 5.58 -13.79
#